data_AF-A0A5K3FKW5-F1
#
_entry.id   AF-A0A5K3FKW5-F1
#
_cell.length_a   1.000
_cell.length_b   1.000
_cell.length_c   1.000
_cell.angle_alpha   90.00
_cell.angle_beta   90.00
_cell.angle_gamma   90.00
#
_symmetry.space_group_name_H-M   'P 1'
#
loop_
_entity.id
_entity.type
_entity.pdbx_description
1 polymer ?
#
loop_
_entity_poly.entity_id
_entity_poly.type
_entity_poly.pdbx_seq_one_letter_code
_entity_poly.pdbx_strand_id
1 'polypeptide(L)'
;MFLDPDVRLSTFEKKNFPTRLSFINSHSKHKYSVAKAASISENGVDEPLLFYFRVRFYVPNHCLRGRLVRHLYYEQLKLNSQTYRLLCSDEVYFQLAAFSIKMDLLAKRPSDYKFDESNFKLNNYFPRSMIDSYGKDYLYANIPNLIAPLSGQVREILQWRFIRLASESSSNFNLHLYRVSPLDVSTSSFRLTVSVSTLKHSSRLRRSHSGRSSLILPSGKGSFWLGIGPNGFEFHEEDDGKRIAHVSSLPWNKIYKISHKHQIWMFISPCWFA
;
A
#
# COMPACT_ATOMS: atom_id res chain seq x y z
N MET A 1 9.45 10.56 0.15
CA MET A 1 8.35 10.56 1.10
C MET A 1 8.30 9.20 1.80
N PHE A 2 8.99 9.00 2.94
CA PHE A 2 8.24 8.45 4.08
C PHE A 2 6.93 9.21 3.99
N LEU A 3 5.77 8.56 3.89
CA LEU A 3 4.56 9.31 4.22
C LEU A 3 4.85 9.87 5.59
N ASP A 4 5.17 11.17 5.59
CA ASP A 4 5.92 11.82 6.65
C ASP A 4 5.12 11.51 7.91
N PRO A 5 5.74 11.00 8.99
CA PRO A 5 5.02 10.85 10.24
C PRO A 5 4.23 12.12 10.55
N ASP A 6 4.75 13.29 10.17
CA ASP A 6 4.13 14.58 10.39
C ASP A 6 3.04 14.92 9.39
N VAL A 7 3.03 14.37 8.16
CA VAL A 7 1.86 14.47 7.25
C VAL A 7 0.79 13.44 7.63
N ARG A 8 1.18 12.32 8.26
CA ARG A 8 0.27 11.35 8.90
C ARG A 8 -0.33 11.88 10.20
N LEU A 9 0.41 12.70 10.93
CA LEU A 9 0.03 13.28 12.22
C LEU A 9 -0.46 14.73 12.09
N SER A 10 -0.27 15.46 11.00
CA SER A 10 -0.74 16.85 10.87
C SER A 10 -2.27 16.98 10.79
N THR A 11 -2.98 15.85 10.74
CA THR A 11 -4.43 15.82 10.99
C THR A 11 -4.77 15.77 12.48
N PHE A 12 -3.82 15.54 13.38
CA PHE A 12 -4.00 15.46 14.83
C PHE A 12 -2.75 15.97 15.58
N GLU A 13 -2.86 17.15 16.17
CA GLU A 13 -1.80 17.94 16.80
C GLU A 13 -0.84 17.17 17.75
N LYS A 14 0.43 17.60 17.75
CA LYS A 14 1.53 17.07 18.57
C LYS A 14 1.69 17.83 19.89
N LYS A 15 1.70 17.16 21.05
CA LYS A 15 2.41 17.59 22.27
C LYS A 15 2.99 16.39 23.04
N ASN A 16 3.98 16.66 23.90
CA ASN A 16 4.86 15.68 24.58
C ASN A 16 4.17 14.95 25.75
N PHE A 17 4.52 13.69 26.00
CA PHE A 17 3.86 12.81 26.98
C PHE A 17 4.80 11.90 27.79
N PRO A 18 4.49 11.60 29.07
CA PRO A 18 5.01 10.46 29.82
C PRO A 18 4.07 9.24 29.80
N THR A 19 4.58 8.12 30.30
CA THR A 19 4.23 6.72 29.95
C THR A 19 3.12 6.07 30.78
N ARG A 20 2.00 5.67 30.13
CA ARG A 20 1.22 4.47 30.52
C ARG A 20 0.45 3.88 29.32
N LEU A 21 0.62 2.57 29.07
CA LEU A 21 0.14 1.86 27.88
C LEU A 21 -1.12 1.04 28.20
N SER A 22 -2.17 1.17 27.39
CA SER A 22 -3.27 0.19 27.31
C SER A 22 -3.61 -0.10 25.84
N PHE A 23 -3.88 -1.37 25.52
CA PHE A 23 -4.06 -1.86 24.15
C PHE A 23 -5.56 -2.00 23.82
N ILE A 24 -6.00 -1.43 22.68
CA ILE A 24 -7.41 -1.50 22.22
C ILE A 24 -7.47 -2.07 20.81
N ASN A 25 -8.39 -3.02 20.60
CA ASN A 25 -8.62 -3.72 19.33
C ASN A 25 -9.78 -3.06 18.54
N SER A 26 -9.56 -2.76 17.26
CA SER A 26 -10.43 -1.92 16.40
C SER A 26 -11.73 -2.57 15.90
N HIS A 27 -12.05 -3.82 16.28
CA HIS A 27 -13.20 -4.54 15.72
C HIS A 27 -14.57 -4.12 16.26
N SER A 28 -14.61 -3.22 17.23
CA SER A 28 -15.85 -2.73 17.80
C SER A 28 -15.93 -1.22 17.63
N LYS A 29 -16.60 -0.78 16.54
CA LYS A 29 -16.99 0.63 16.36
C LYS A 29 -17.90 1.15 17.49
N HIS A 30 -18.29 0.31 18.45
CA HIS A 30 -19.20 0.64 19.55
C HIS A 30 -18.70 0.31 20.96
N LYS A 31 -17.39 0.15 21.24
CA LYS A 31 -16.98 -0.06 22.65
C LYS A 31 -16.04 0.94 23.28
N TYR A 32 -15.05 1.50 22.61
CA TYR A 32 -14.23 2.56 23.21
C TYR A 32 -13.71 3.48 22.12
N SER A 33 -14.44 4.56 21.84
CA SER A 33 -14.03 5.60 20.90
C SER A 33 -13.09 6.58 21.60
N VAL A 34 -12.29 7.30 20.80
CA VAL A 34 -11.47 8.45 21.23
C VAL A 34 -12.27 9.42 22.12
N ALA A 35 -13.60 9.52 21.93
CA ALA A 35 -14.49 10.31 22.77
C ALA A 35 -14.54 9.86 24.25
N LYS A 36 -14.40 8.56 24.53
CA LYS A 36 -14.32 8.04 25.91
C LYS A 36 -12.93 8.21 26.53
N ALA A 37 -11.89 8.31 25.70
CA ALA A 37 -10.56 8.68 26.16
C ALA A 37 -10.48 10.19 26.46
N ALA A 38 -11.16 11.03 25.67
CA ALA A 38 -11.30 12.46 25.92
C ALA A 38 -12.07 12.77 27.22
N SER A 39 -13.13 12.00 27.55
CA SER A 39 -13.84 12.16 28.82
C SER A 39 -13.04 11.76 30.07
N ILE A 40 -11.94 11.01 29.91
CA ILE A 40 -11.03 10.67 31.01
C ILE A 40 -10.08 11.84 31.30
N SER A 41 -9.77 12.66 30.29
CA SER A 41 -8.90 13.84 30.38
C SER A 41 -9.54 15.01 31.16
N GLU A 42 -10.87 15.11 31.19
CA GLU A 42 -11.58 16.17 31.94
C GLU A 42 -11.40 16.07 33.47
N ASN A 43 -10.92 14.93 33.99
CA ASN A 43 -10.69 14.71 35.42
C ASN A 43 -9.26 15.02 35.89
N GLY A 44 -8.47 15.79 35.12
CA GLY A 44 -7.13 16.24 35.52
C GLY A 44 -6.05 15.16 35.42
N VAL A 45 -6.28 14.09 34.65
CA VAL A 45 -5.28 13.07 34.35
C VAL A 45 -4.80 13.25 32.91
N ASP A 46 -3.48 13.20 32.73
CA ASP A 46 -2.72 13.33 31.47
C ASP A 46 -3.48 12.90 30.21
N GLU A 47 -3.38 13.72 29.15
CA GLU A 47 -3.94 13.43 27.82
C GLU A 47 -3.59 11.99 27.38
N PRO A 48 -4.56 11.22 26.88
CA PRO A 48 -4.37 9.80 26.60
C PRO A 48 -3.38 9.59 25.46
N LEU A 49 -2.30 8.86 25.74
CA LEU A 49 -1.36 8.39 24.72
C LEU A 49 -2.09 7.54 23.66
N LEU A 50 -2.06 8.00 22.42
CA LEU A 50 -2.69 7.32 21.30
C LEU A 50 -1.68 6.48 20.52
N PHE A 51 -1.86 5.16 20.56
CA PHE A 51 -1.04 4.22 19.80
C PHE A 51 -1.78 3.65 18.59
N TYR A 52 -1.08 3.61 17.46
CA TYR A 52 -1.57 2.99 16.25
C TYR A 52 -0.82 1.69 15.97
N PHE A 53 -1.49 0.57 16.18
CA PHE A 53 -0.99 -0.73 15.76
C PHE A 53 -1.18 -0.86 14.24
N ARG A 54 -0.05 -0.99 13.54
CA ARG A 54 0.04 -0.99 12.07
C ARG A 54 1.05 -2.02 11.60
N VAL A 55 0.90 -2.49 10.37
CA VAL A 55 1.88 -3.38 9.76
C VAL A 55 3.12 -2.55 9.41
N ARG A 56 4.25 -2.87 10.04
CA ARG A 56 5.54 -2.24 9.74
C ARG A 56 6.33 -3.00 8.68
N PHE A 57 6.27 -4.32 8.71
CA PHE A 57 7.00 -5.17 7.77
C PHE A 57 6.01 -5.97 6.93
N TYR A 58 6.02 -5.73 5.62
CA TYR A 58 5.32 -6.57 4.67
C TYR A 58 6.15 -7.83 4.42
N VAL A 59 5.48 -8.97 4.30
CA VAL A 59 6.13 -10.28 4.14
C VAL A 59 5.54 -11.00 2.93
N PRO A 60 6.27 -11.94 2.32
CA PRO A 60 5.69 -12.79 1.30
C PRO A 60 4.40 -13.45 1.79
N ASN A 61 3.38 -13.54 0.92
CA ASN A 61 2.04 -13.99 1.31
C ASN A 61 2.06 -15.35 2.05
N HIS A 62 2.92 -16.29 1.65
CA HIS A 62 3.04 -17.61 2.27
C HIS A 62 3.48 -17.57 3.76
N CYS A 63 4.07 -16.47 4.22
CA CYS A 63 4.44 -16.25 5.62
C CYS A 63 3.26 -15.80 6.49
N LEU A 64 2.13 -15.38 5.91
CA LEU A 64 0.98 -14.87 6.65
C LEU A 64 0.16 -16.00 7.29
N ARG A 65 0.59 -16.42 8.48
CA ARG A 65 -0.08 -17.43 9.31
C ARG A 65 -1.05 -16.79 10.31
N GLY A 66 -2.20 -17.43 10.50
CA GLY A 66 -3.22 -17.00 11.46
C GLY A 66 -4.28 -16.06 10.88
N ARG A 67 -5.53 -16.22 11.36
CA ARG A 67 -6.69 -15.44 10.87
C ARG A 67 -6.55 -13.95 11.21
N LEU A 68 -6.17 -13.63 12.45
CA LEU A 68 -6.02 -12.25 12.92
C LEU A 68 -4.90 -11.51 12.17
N VAL A 69 -3.73 -12.14 11.98
CA VAL A 69 -2.61 -11.53 11.25
C VAL A 69 -3.01 -11.18 9.83
N ARG A 70 -3.62 -12.11 9.09
CA ARG A 70 -4.13 -11.83 7.74
C ARG A 70 -5.15 -10.72 7.74
N HIS A 71 -6.00 -10.65 8.76
CA HIS A 71 -7.03 -9.62 8.83
C HIS A 71 -6.43 -8.23 9.06
N LEU A 72 -5.48 -8.10 9.99
CA LEU A 72 -4.74 -6.85 10.20
C LEU A 72 -3.93 -6.44 8.96
N TYR A 73 -3.36 -7.42 8.24
CA TYR A 73 -2.65 -7.19 6.98
C TYR A 73 -3.59 -6.68 5.88
N TYR A 74 -4.77 -7.30 5.74
CA TYR A 74 -5.83 -6.85 4.84
C TYR A 74 -6.26 -5.41 5.14
N GLU A 75 -6.57 -5.09 6.40
CA GLU A 75 -7.00 -3.74 6.80
C GLU A 75 -5.93 -2.69 6.48
N GLN A 76 -4.65 -3.01 6.68
CA GLN A 76 -3.57 -2.11 6.29
C GLN A 76 -3.51 -1.89 4.77
N LEU A 77 -3.60 -2.95 3.97
CA LEU A 77 -3.57 -2.83 2.50
C LEU A 77 -4.78 -2.06 1.97
N LYS A 78 -5.98 -2.31 2.52
CA LYS A 78 -7.20 -1.57 2.20
C LYS A 78 -7.05 -0.08 2.52
N LEU A 79 -6.50 0.24 3.69
CA LEU A 79 -6.19 1.62 4.05
C LEU A 79 -5.22 2.25 3.04
N ASN A 80 -4.16 1.52 2.66
CA ASN A 80 -3.17 2.03 1.72
C ASN A 80 -3.78 2.30 0.35
N SER A 81 -4.62 1.40 -0.17
CA SER A 81 -5.25 1.55 -1.49
C SER A 81 -6.27 2.71 -1.53
N GLN A 82 -6.88 3.06 -0.40
CA GLN A 82 -7.88 4.13 -0.34
C GLN A 82 -7.28 5.50 -0.07
N THR A 83 -6.23 5.53 0.77
CA THR A 83 -5.64 6.78 1.28
C THR A 83 -4.57 7.31 0.36
N TYR A 84 -3.72 6.42 -0.16
CA TYR A 84 -2.55 6.81 -0.91
C TYR A 84 -2.83 6.62 -2.40
N ARG A 85 -2.45 7.62 -3.21
CA ARG A 85 -2.55 7.55 -4.68
C ARG A 85 -1.46 6.64 -5.24
N LEU A 86 -1.54 5.35 -4.91
CA LEU A 86 -0.55 4.35 -5.27
C LEU A 86 -0.82 3.83 -6.68
N LEU A 87 0.26 3.43 -7.37
CA LEU A 87 0.16 2.90 -8.72
C LEU A 87 -0.60 1.58 -8.69
N CYS A 88 -1.70 1.54 -9.43
CA CYS A 88 -2.35 0.32 -9.89
C CYS A 88 -3.30 0.65 -11.05
N SER A 89 -3.73 -0.37 -11.81
CA SER A 89 -4.76 -0.18 -12.82
C SER A 89 -6.14 0.00 -12.17
N ASP A 90 -7.05 0.69 -12.87
CA ASP A 90 -8.43 0.86 -12.41
C ASP A 90 -9.11 -0.51 -12.21
N GLU A 91 -8.81 -1.50 -13.06
CA GLU A 91 -9.31 -2.87 -12.93
C GLU A 91 -8.95 -3.49 -11.57
N VAL A 92 -7.71 -3.32 -11.10
CA VAL A 92 -7.32 -3.84 -9.78
C VAL A 92 -8.07 -3.12 -8.67
N TYR A 93 -8.24 -1.79 -8.75
CA TYR A 93 -9.06 -1.06 -7.78
C TYR A 93 -10.52 -1.56 -7.76
N PHE A 94 -11.12 -1.81 -8.93
CA PHE A 94 -12.46 -2.38 -9.01
C PHE A 94 -12.54 -3.77 -8.38
N GLN A 95 -11.56 -4.64 -8.60
CA GLN A 95 -11.51 -5.97 -7.98
C GLN A 95 -11.31 -5.91 -6.46
N LEU A 96 -10.38 -5.06 -5.98
CA LEU A 96 -10.13 -4.84 -4.55
C LEU A 96 -11.37 -4.28 -3.84
N ALA A 97 -12.07 -3.34 -4.49
CA ALA A 97 -13.35 -2.85 -4.03
C ALA A 97 -14.33 -4.02 -3.95
N ALA A 98 -14.57 -4.76 -5.05
CA ALA A 98 -15.52 -5.88 -5.09
C ALA A 98 -15.32 -6.90 -3.95
N PHE A 99 -14.07 -7.31 -3.68
CA PHE A 99 -13.76 -8.19 -2.56
C PHE A 99 -14.15 -7.57 -1.21
N SER A 100 -13.80 -6.30 -0.99
CA SER A 100 -14.11 -5.59 0.25
C SER A 100 -15.61 -5.38 0.45
N ILE A 101 -16.33 -4.98 -0.60
CA ILE A 101 -17.80 -4.84 -0.58
C ILE A 101 -18.44 -6.17 -0.20
N LYS A 102 -18.04 -7.26 -0.89
CA LYS A 102 -18.62 -8.59 -0.66
C LYS A 102 -18.36 -9.07 0.77
N MET A 103 -17.16 -8.84 1.31
CA MET A 103 -16.85 -9.18 2.70
C MET A 103 -17.70 -8.41 3.71
N ASP A 104 -17.91 -7.10 3.48
CA ASP A 104 -18.71 -6.26 4.37
C ASP A 104 -20.20 -6.65 4.31
N LEU A 105 -20.70 -7.09 3.14
CA LEU A 105 -22.05 -7.67 3.03
C LEU A 105 -22.16 -9.00 3.77
N LEU A 106 -21.17 -9.89 3.65
CA LEU A 106 -21.16 -11.19 4.35
C LEU A 106 -21.07 -11.04 5.89
N ALA A 107 -20.56 -9.91 6.38
CA ALA A 107 -20.52 -9.59 7.80
C ALA A 107 -21.87 -9.16 8.38
N LYS A 108 -22.85 -8.81 7.54
CA LYS A 108 -24.22 -8.47 7.96
C LYS A 108 -25.04 -9.74 8.21
N ARG A 109 -26.28 -9.57 8.70
CA ARG A 109 -27.22 -10.70 8.81
C ARG A 109 -27.62 -11.17 7.41
N PRO A 110 -27.98 -12.46 7.21
CA PRO A 110 -28.34 -13.00 5.91
C PRO A 110 -29.47 -12.26 5.17
N SER A 111 -30.41 -11.65 5.91
CA SER A 111 -31.47 -10.80 5.35
C SER A 111 -30.94 -9.55 4.62
N ASP A 112 -29.74 -9.11 4.97
CA ASP A 112 -29.16 -7.82 4.59
C ASP A 112 -27.98 -7.99 3.62
N TYR A 113 -27.85 -9.18 3.01
CA TYR A 113 -26.80 -9.46 2.01
C TYR A 113 -27.00 -8.71 0.69
N LYS A 114 -28.14 -8.04 0.53
CA LYS A 114 -28.41 -7.20 -0.63
C LYS A 114 -27.65 -5.87 -0.51
N PHE A 115 -27.11 -5.44 -1.63
CA PHE A 115 -26.53 -4.12 -1.76
C PHE A 115 -27.63 -3.07 -1.65
N ASP A 116 -27.42 -2.07 -0.80
CA ASP A 116 -28.31 -0.93 -0.57
C ASP A 116 -27.45 0.33 -0.56
N GLU A 117 -27.67 1.19 -1.55
CA GLU A 117 -26.93 2.43 -1.79
C GLU A 117 -27.01 3.40 -0.60
N SER A 118 -28.14 3.43 0.11
CA SER A 118 -28.39 4.37 1.21
C SER A 118 -27.44 4.16 2.40
N ASN A 119 -27.00 2.92 2.59
CA ASN A 119 -26.13 2.50 3.69
C ASN A 119 -24.66 2.32 3.27
N PHE A 120 -24.34 2.67 2.03
CA PHE A 120 -23.03 2.41 1.45
C PHE A 120 -22.27 3.71 1.19
N LYS A 121 -21.00 3.76 1.63
CA LYS A 121 -20.13 4.92 1.38
C LYS A 121 -19.01 4.49 0.44
N LEU A 122 -19.01 5.00 -0.79
CA LEU A 122 -17.99 4.66 -1.81
C LEU A 122 -16.56 4.90 -1.33
N ASN A 123 -16.32 5.95 -0.53
CA ASN A 123 -15.00 6.26 0.05
C ASN A 123 -14.41 5.14 0.92
N ASN A 124 -15.22 4.19 1.39
CA ASN A 124 -14.76 3.04 2.18
C ASN A 124 -14.24 1.89 1.29
N TYR A 125 -14.31 2.01 -0.03
CA TYR A 125 -14.00 0.93 -0.98
C TYR A 125 -13.18 1.43 -2.16
N PHE A 126 -13.48 2.64 -2.65
CA PHE A 126 -12.83 3.26 -3.80
C PHE A 126 -11.97 4.45 -3.36
N PRO A 127 -10.80 4.67 -3.99
CA PRO A 127 -10.02 5.88 -3.77
C PRO A 127 -10.78 7.09 -4.32
N ARG A 128 -10.54 8.26 -3.71
CA ARG A 128 -11.26 9.49 -4.10
C ARG A 128 -11.09 9.88 -5.56
N SER A 129 -9.90 9.66 -6.12
CA SER A 129 -9.63 9.90 -7.55
C SER A 129 -10.55 9.10 -8.47
N MET A 130 -10.84 7.84 -8.13
CA MET A 130 -11.73 7.00 -8.93
C MET A 130 -13.19 7.47 -8.82
N ILE A 131 -13.61 7.89 -7.63
CA ILE A 131 -14.96 8.45 -7.43
C ILE A 131 -15.14 9.74 -8.23
N ASP A 132 -14.11 10.60 -8.25
CA ASP A 132 -14.13 11.84 -9.01
C ASP A 132 -14.10 11.60 -10.53
N SER A 133 -13.35 10.60 -11.01
CA SER A 133 -13.24 10.29 -12.44
C SER A 133 -14.44 9.57 -13.04
N TYR A 134 -15.01 8.60 -12.32
CA TYR A 134 -16.13 7.79 -12.83
C TYR A 134 -17.49 8.33 -12.42
N GLY A 135 -17.57 9.11 -11.33
CA GLY A 135 -18.81 9.59 -10.75
C GLY A 135 -19.47 8.55 -9.84
N LYS A 136 -20.21 9.04 -8.82
CA LYS A 136 -20.84 8.18 -7.82
C LYS A 136 -21.92 7.27 -8.42
N ASP A 137 -22.75 7.82 -9.30
CA ASP A 137 -23.92 7.11 -9.86
C ASP A 137 -23.48 5.91 -10.70
N TYR A 138 -22.45 6.08 -11.54
CA TYR A 138 -21.85 4.99 -12.30
C TYR A 138 -21.30 3.89 -11.38
N LEU A 139 -20.55 4.27 -10.34
CA LEU A 139 -19.98 3.31 -9.41
C LEU A 139 -21.06 2.52 -8.68
N TYR A 140 -22.11 3.18 -8.18
CA TYR A 140 -23.22 2.51 -7.53
C TYR A 140 -23.93 1.53 -8.45
N ALA A 141 -24.28 1.96 -9.66
CA ALA A 141 -24.91 1.10 -10.66
C ALA A 141 -24.06 -0.13 -11.03
N ASN A 142 -22.72 -0.01 -10.96
CA ASN A 142 -21.82 -1.09 -11.34
C ASN A 142 -21.48 -2.07 -10.19
N ILE A 143 -21.67 -1.69 -8.92
CA ILE A 143 -21.35 -2.56 -7.76
C ILE A 143 -22.00 -3.95 -7.86
N PRO A 144 -23.31 -4.09 -8.20
CA PRO A 144 -23.92 -5.41 -8.34
C PRO A 144 -23.17 -6.32 -9.34
N ASN A 145 -22.73 -5.77 -10.47
CA ASN A 145 -21.98 -6.51 -11.49
C ASN A 145 -20.59 -6.90 -11.00
N LEU A 146 -19.93 -6.02 -10.23
CA LEU A 146 -18.62 -6.30 -9.64
C LEU A 146 -18.66 -7.44 -8.61
N ILE A 147 -19.74 -7.54 -7.82
CA ILE A 147 -19.84 -8.54 -6.74
C ILE A 147 -20.52 -9.85 -7.17
N ALA A 148 -21.28 -9.85 -8.27
CA ALA A 148 -21.99 -11.04 -8.76
C ALA A 148 -21.05 -12.25 -9.01
N PRO A 149 -19.86 -12.10 -9.63
CA PRO A 149 -18.90 -13.20 -9.80
C PRO A 149 -18.34 -13.77 -8.50
N LEU A 150 -18.54 -13.09 -7.37
CA LEU A 150 -18.07 -13.49 -6.05
C LEU A 150 -19.13 -14.24 -5.25
N SER A 151 -20.25 -14.61 -5.87
CA SER A 151 -21.31 -15.40 -5.23
C SER A 151 -20.78 -16.74 -4.71
N GLY A 152 -21.28 -17.16 -3.55
CA GLY A 152 -20.85 -18.41 -2.88
C GLY A 152 -19.47 -18.39 -2.22
N GLN A 153 -18.68 -17.32 -2.38
CA GLN A 153 -17.37 -17.23 -1.72
C GLN A 153 -17.47 -16.75 -0.28
N VAL A 154 -16.72 -17.41 0.61
CA VAL A 154 -16.65 -17.03 2.04
C VAL A 154 -15.65 -15.92 2.29
N ARG A 155 -15.79 -15.22 3.42
CA ARG A 155 -15.01 -14.04 3.80
C ARG A 155 -13.50 -14.32 3.80
N GLU A 156 -13.06 -15.47 4.30
CA GLU A 156 -11.64 -15.83 4.38
C GLU A 156 -10.99 -15.93 2.99
N ILE A 157 -11.72 -16.46 2.00
CA ILE A 157 -11.24 -16.59 0.62
C ILE A 157 -11.13 -15.20 -0.02
N LEU A 158 -12.14 -14.36 0.16
CA LEU A 158 -12.15 -12.99 -0.37
C LEU A 158 -11.02 -12.14 0.24
N GLN A 159 -10.82 -12.26 1.55
CA GLN A 159 -9.73 -11.56 2.23
C GLN A 159 -8.37 -11.99 1.69
N TRP A 160 -8.18 -13.30 1.48
CA TRP A 160 -6.95 -13.83 0.90
C TRP A 160 -6.73 -13.36 -0.54
N ARG A 161 -7.78 -13.35 -1.37
CA ARG A 161 -7.73 -12.83 -2.74
C ARG A 161 -7.36 -11.34 -2.75
N PHE A 162 -7.92 -10.55 -1.84
CA PHE A 162 -7.56 -9.15 -1.68
C PHE A 162 -6.06 -9.01 -1.36
N ILE A 163 -5.57 -9.70 -0.32
CA ILE A 163 -4.15 -9.61 0.08
C ILE A 163 -3.24 -10.01 -1.07
N ARG A 164 -3.57 -11.08 -1.79
CA ARG A 164 -2.79 -11.57 -2.92
C ARG A 164 -2.72 -10.52 -4.02
N LEU A 165 -3.86 -10.03 -4.48
CA LEU A 165 -3.95 -9.05 -5.56
C LEU A 165 -3.24 -7.74 -5.20
N ALA A 166 -3.47 -7.24 -3.98
CA ALA A 166 -2.83 -6.02 -3.48
C ALA A 166 -1.33 -6.18 -3.15
N SER A 167 -0.79 -7.40 -3.23
CA SER A 167 0.63 -7.69 -3.03
C SER A 167 1.32 -8.14 -4.32
N GLU A 168 0.63 -8.09 -5.47
CA GLU A 168 1.25 -8.35 -6.76
C GLU A 168 2.16 -7.19 -7.16
N SER A 169 3.20 -7.50 -7.95
CA SER A 169 4.19 -6.52 -8.44
C SER A 169 3.60 -5.44 -9.36
N SER A 170 2.36 -5.63 -9.81
CA SER A 170 1.57 -4.62 -10.54
C SER A 170 1.00 -3.54 -9.61
N SER A 171 1.20 -3.66 -8.30
CA SER A 171 0.66 -2.77 -7.28
C SER A 171 1.74 -2.39 -6.25
N ASN A 172 1.64 -1.18 -5.70
CA ASN A 172 2.59 -0.67 -4.72
C ASN A 172 2.00 -0.62 -3.29
N PHE A 173 0.94 -1.37 -3.00
CA PHE A 173 0.21 -1.25 -1.71
C PHE A 173 0.95 -1.85 -0.52
N ASN A 174 1.91 -2.74 -0.76
CA ASN A 174 2.74 -3.39 0.26
C ASN A 174 4.20 -2.88 0.24
N LEU A 175 4.43 -1.69 -0.31
CA LEU A 175 5.74 -1.04 -0.36
C LEU A 175 5.78 0.16 0.59
N HIS A 176 6.93 0.35 1.24
CA HIS A 176 7.29 1.66 1.78
C HIS A 176 7.99 2.45 0.69
N LEU A 177 7.30 3.43 0.12
CA LEU A 177 7.87 4.28 -0.91
C LEU A 177 8.68 5.42 -0.27
N TYR A 178 9.78 5.80 -0.90
CA TYR A 178 10.66 6.91 -0.50
C TYR A 178 11.00 7.69 -1.75
N ARG A 179 11.07 9.02 -1.67
CA ARG A 179 11.46 9.84 -2.81
C ARG A 179 12.97 9.98 -2.72
N VAL A 180 13.65 9.71 -3.81
CA VAL A 180 15.11 9.71 -3.88
C VAL A 180 15.54 10.48 -5.13
N SER A 181 16.78 10.96 -5.13
CA SER A 181 17.40 11.52 -6.32
C SER A 181 18.54 10.59 -6.73
N PRO A 182 18.67 10.23 -8.02
CA PRO A 182 19.84 9.55 -8.50
C PRO A 182 21.06 10.44 -8.29
N LEU A 183 22.19 9.83 -7.94
CA LEU A 183 23.44 10.56 -7.80
C LEU A 183 23.98 10.88 -9.20
N ASP A 184 24.16 12.18 -9.50
CA ASP A 184 24.91 12.60 -10.68
C ASP A 184 26.39 12.26 -10.49
N VAL A 185 26.88 11.29 -11.28
CA VAL A 185 28.26 10.79 -11.21
C VAL A 185 29.29 11.81 -11.73
N SER A 186 28.83 12.98 -12.22
CA SER A 186 29.69 14.02 -12.80
C SER A 186 30.40 14.91 -11.77
N THR A 187 29.92 15.01 -10.53
CA THR A 187 30.41 15.99 -9.54
C THR A 187 30.98 15.41 -8.25
N SER A 188 31.06 14.08 -8.09
CA SER A 188 31.65 13.47 -6.89
C SER A 188 33.01 12.86 -7.18
N SER A 189 34.05 13.32 -6.48
CA SER A 189 35.41 12.75 -6.50
C SER A 189 35.49 11.31 -5.94
N PHE A 190 34.36 10.72 -5.54
CA PHE A 190 34.25 9.31 -5.18
C PHE A 190 33.86 8.50 -6.42
N ARG A 191 34.86 7.90 -7.07
CA ARG A 191 34.65 6.90 -8.12
C ARG A 191 34.03 5.63 -7.50
N LEU A 192 32.70 5.59 -7.46
CA LEU A 192 31.97 4.33 -7.56
C LEU A 192 31.53 4.23 -9.02
N THR A 193 32.25 3.41 -9.78
CA THR A 193 31.83 2.99 -11.12
C THR A 193 30.52 2.22 -10.99
N VAL A 194 29.40 2.94 -11.06
CA VAL A 194 28.12 2.34 -11.41
C VAL A 194 28.18 2.06 -12.89
N SER A 195 28.75 0.92 -13.27
CA SER A 195 28.42 0.32 -14.55
C SER A 195 26.97 -0.14 -14.44
N VAL A 196 26.04 0.75 -14.81
CA VAL A 196 24.75 0.30 -15.33
C VAL A 196 25.10 -0.39 -16.64
N SER A 197 25.56 -1.65 -16.56
CA SER A 197 25.57 -2.52 -17.72
C SER A 197 24.13 -2.51 -18.19
N THR A 198 23.89 -1.88 -19.33
CA THR A 198 22.65 -1.99 -20.07
C THR A 198 22.46 -3.48 -20.31
N LEU A 199 21.70 -4.13 -19.42
CA LEU A 199 21.29 -5.52 -19.55
C LEU A 199 20.28 -5.56 -20.69
N LYS A 200 20.81 -5.46 -21.91
CA LYS A 200 20.19 -6.08 -23.07
C LYS A 200 20.25 -7.58 -22.78
N HIS A 201 19.14 -8.18 -22.36
CA HIS A 201 18.65 -9.40 -22.98
C HIS A 201 17.31 -9.88 -22.43
N SER A 202 16.37 -10.05 -23.38
CA SER A 202 15.56 -11.25 -23.59
C SER A 202 14.90 -11.87 -22.35
N SER A 203 13.66 -11.45 -22.07
CA SER A 203 12.67 -12.37 -21.53
C SER A 203 11.68 -12.75 -22.63
N ARG A 204 11.93 -13.89 -23.28
CA ARG A 204 10.86 -14.72 -23.82
C ARG A 204 9.99 -15.16 -22.65
N LEU A 205 8.94 -14.40 -22.35
CA LEU A 205 7.87 -14.84 -21.45
C LEU A 205 6.56 -14.93 -22.23
N ARG A 206 6.22 -16.20 -22.46
CA ARG A 206 4.92 -16.83 -22.71
C ARG A 206 3.71 -15.87 -22.75
N ARG A 207 3.04 -15.89 -23.90
CA ARG A 207 1.70 -15.32 -24.14
C ARG A 207 0.73 -15.72 -23.03
N SER A 208 0.12 -14.71 -22.40
CA SER A 208 -1.23 -14.80 -21.87
C SER A 208 -1.95 -13.50 -22.21
N HIS A 209 -3.09 -13.65 -22.86
CA HIS A 209 -3.87 -12.62 -23.53
C HIS A 209 -4.55 -11.68 -22.52
N SER A 210 -4.13 -10.42 -22.47
CA SER A 210 -5.00 -9.24 -22.33
C SER A 210 -4.19 -7.99 -22.67
N GLY A 211 -4.71 -7.15 -23.57
CA GLY A 211 -3.95 -6.17 -24.31
C GLY A 211 -3.37 -5.01 -23.48
N ARG A 212 -2.23 -4.51 -23.99
CA ARG A 212 -1.71 -3.15 -23.80
C ARG A 212 -1.09 -2.81 -22.44
N SER A 213 -0.11 -3.61 -22.00
CA SER A 213 0.98 -3.07 -21.16
C SER A 213 1.97 -2.33 -22.06
N SER A 214 1.74 -1.04 -22.29
CA SER A 214 2.79 -0.18 -22.85
C SER A 214 3.94 -0.17 -21.86
N LEU A 215 5.08 -0.76 -22.25
CA LEU A 215 6.36 -0.55 -21.57
C LEU A 215 6.67 0.94 -21.67
N ILE A 216 6.29 1.71 -20.65
CA ILE A 216 6.63 3.13 -20.56
C ILE A 216 8.13 3.18 -20.30
N LEU A 217 8.90 3.65 -21.29
CA LEU A 217 10.32 3.92 -21.09
C LEU A 217 10.48 5.03 -20.04
N PRO A 218 11.48 4.93 -19.14
CA PRO A 218 11.77 5.98 -18.18
C PRO A 218 12.02 7.32 -18.89
N SER A 219 11.37 8.41 -18.43
CA SER A 219 11.40 9.72 -19.11
C SER A 219 12.74 10.44 -18.91
N GLY A 220 13.51 10.02 -17.90
CA GLY A 220 14.80 10.63 -17.55
C GLY A 220 14.67 12.02 -16.93
N LYS A 221 13.44 12.48 -16.67
CA LYS A 221 13.12 13.80 -16.11
C LYS A 221 12.22 13.70 -14.87
N GLY A 222 11.82 12.49 -14.48
CA GLY A 222 10.87 12.24 -13.40
C GLY A 222 11.47 12.29 -12.00
N SER A 223 10.60 12.34 -10.99
CA SER A 223 11.00 12.12 -9.60
C SER A 223 11.19 10.63 -9.35
N PHE A 224 12.31 10.25 -8.72
CA PHE A 224 12.60 8.84 -8.46
C PHE A 224 12.07 8.41 -7.09
N TRP A 225 11.65 7.16 -7.02
CA TRP A 225 11.08 6.56 -5.84
C TRP A 225 11.74 5.21 -5.53
N LEU A 226 12.17 5.02 -4.29
CA LEU A 226 12.64 3.76 -3.73
C LEU A 226 11.49 3.10 -2.97
N GLY A 227 10.98 1.98 -3.44
CA GLY A 227 10.11 1.08 -2.73
C GLY A 227 10.92 0.09 -1.88
N ILE A 228 10.52 -0.09 -0.62
CA ILE A 228 11.04 -1.13 0.26
C ILE A 228 9.91 -2.10 0.55
N GLY A 229 10.06 -3.34 0.07
CA GLY A 229 9.02 -4.35 0.11
C GLY A 229 9.47 -5.70 0.66
N PRO A 230 8.57 -6.71 0.63
CA PRO A 230 8.89 -8.06 1.08
C PRO A 230 9.98 -8.74 0.23
N ASN A 231 10.16 -8.33 -1.02
CA ASN A 231 11.05 -8.99 -1.98
C ASN A 231 12.39 -8.30 -2.17
N GLY A 232 12.54 -7.04 -1.75
CA GLY A 232 13.76 -6.28 -1.96
C GLY A 232 13.52 -4.78 -1.99
N PHE A 233 14.45 -4.09 -2.64
CA PHE A 233 14.26 -2.72 -3.11
C PHE A 233 13.62 -2.73 -4.49
N GLU A 234 12.69 -1.81 -4.70
CA GLU A 234 12.07 -1.51 -5.99
C GLU A 234 12.36 -0.06 -6.34
N PHE A 235 12.69 0.22 -7.58
CA PHE A 235 12.97 1.55 -8.08
C PHE A 235 11.88 1.93 -9.05
N HIS A 236 11.32 3.11 -8.85
CA HIS A 236 10.23 3.63 -9.66
C HIS A 236 10.53 5.06 -10.11
N GLU A 237 9.93 5.46 -11.22
CA GLU A 237 9.97 6.82 -11.74
C GLU A 237 8.55 7.36 -11.83
N GLU A 238 8.36 8.59 -11.35
CA GLU A 238 7.10 9.30 -11.49
C GLU A 238 7.05 10.02 -12.84
N ASP A 239 6.06 9.67 -13.66
CA ASP A 239 5.79 10.34 -14.94
C ASP A 239 5.11 11.71 -14.73
N ASP A 240 4.96 12.49 -15.81
CA ASP A 240 4.29 13.78 -15.79
C ASP A 240 2.81 13.70 -15.35
N GLY A 241 2.21 12.51 -15.45
CA GLY A 241 0.87 12.19 -14.96
C GLY A 241 0.82 11.84 -13.47
N LYS A 242 1.93 12.00 -12.74
CA LYS A 242 2.09 11.62 -11.32
C LYS A 242 1.88 10.14 -11.05
N ARG A 243 2.08 9.28 -12.06
CA ARG A 243 2.03 7.82 -11.92
C ARG A 243 3.44 7.31 -11.65
N ILE A 244 3.58 6.53 -10.59
CA ILE A 244 4.85 5.95 -10.14
C ILE A 244 5.07 4.61 -10.85
N ALA A 245 5.77 4.59 -11.98
CA ALA A 245 6.01 3.38 -12.78
C ALA A 245 7.23 2.60 -12.27
N HIS A 246 7.13 1.27 -12.19
CA HIS A 246 8.27 0.41 -11.85
C HIS A 246 9.35 0.46 -12.94
N VAL A 247 10.61 0.66 -12.53
CA VAL A 247 11.80 0.72 -13.39
C VAL A 247 12.64 -0.54 -13.22
N SER A 248 13.05 -0.86 -11.99
CA SER A 248 13.90 -2.02 -11.70
C SER A 248 13.78 -2.47 -10.26
N SER A 249 14.33 -3.64 -9.92
CA SER A 249 14.33 -4.16 -8.55
C SER A 249 15.66 -4.80 -8.18
N LEU A 250 16.00 -4.72 -6.89
CA LEU A 250 17.16 -5.33 -6.27
C LEU A 250 16.68 -6.26 -5.14
N PRO A 251 16.60 -7.58 -5.38
CA PRO A 251 16.05 -8.51 -4.40
C PRO A 251 16.97 -8.65 -3.18
N TRP A 252 16.39 -8.97 -2.02
CA TRP A 252 17.12 -9.05 -0.74
C TRP A 252 18.33 -9.98 -0.81
N ASN A 253 18.24 -11.11 -1.51
CA ASN A 253 19.33 -12.08 -1.66
C ASN A 253 20.54 -11.58 -2.46
N LYS A 254 20.43 -10.44 -3.16
CA LYS A 254 21.54 -9.81 -3.89
C LYS A 254 22.22 -8.69 -3.10
N ILE A 255 21.76 -8.40 -1.89
CA ILE A 255 22.23 -7.29 -1.06
C ILE A 255 23.06 -7.85 0.08
N TYR A 256 24.34 -7.48 0.12
CA TYR A 256 25.26 -7.88 1.17
C TYR A 256 25.27 -6.90 2.34
N LYS A 257 25.28 -5.60 2.04
CA LYS A 257 25.36 -4.55 3.05
C LYS A 257 24.59 -3.31 2.61
N ILE A 258 23.90 -2.70 3.57
CA ILE A 258 23.21 -1.42 3.44
C ILE A 258 23.92 -0.45 4.38
N SER A 259 24.24 0.75 3.89
CA SER A 259 24.79 1.82 4.73
C SER A 259 24.28 3.17 4.27
N HIS A 260 24.21 4.11 5.22
CA HIS A 260 23.75 5.47 4.99
C HIS A 260 24.79 6.45 5.52
N LYS A 261 25.26 7.37 4.67
CA LYS A 261 26.23 8.40 5.04
C LYS A 261 25.89 9.70 4.30
N HIS A 262 25.76 10.81 5.04
CA HIS A 262 25.49 12.15 4.49
C HIS A 262 24.36 12.19 3.43
N GLN A 263 23.18 11.62 3.75
CA GLN A 263 22.01 11.54 2.85
C GLN A 263 22.18 10.61 1.62
N ILE A 264 23.28 9.87 1.55
CA ILE A 264 23.55 8.91 0.47
C ILE A 264 23.34 7.48 1.00
N TRP A 265 22.55 6.71 0.27
CA TRP A 265 22.37 5.28 0.49
C TRP A 265 23.32 4.49 -0.40
N MET A 266 24.05 3.55 0.20
CA MET A 266 24.94 2.64 -0.52
C MET A 266 24.45 1.21 -0.34
N PHE A 267 24.26 0.51 -1.45
CA PHE A 267 23.89 -0.90 -1.52
C PHE A 267 25.05 -1.69 -2.12
N ILE A 268 25.66 -2.59 -1.33
CA ILE A 268 26.78 -3.41 -1.79
C ILE A 268 26.24 -4.77 -2.20
N SER A 269 26.54 -5.20 -3.43
CA SER A 269 26.19 -6.53 -3.96
C SER A 269 27.45 -7.41 -4.07
N PRO A 270 27.36 -8.73 -3.80
CA PRO A 270 28.52 -9.63 -3.84
C PRO A 270 29.21 -9.70 -5.21
N CYS A 271 28.46 -9.51 -6.31
CA CYS A 271 28.99 -9.62 -7.68
C CYS A 271 29.94 -8.48 -8.08
N TRP A 272 30.28 -7.56 -7.17
CA TRP A 272 31.19 -6.44 -7.44
C TRP A 272 32.65 -6.73 -7.06
N PHE A 273 32.93 -7.91 -6.51
CA PHE A 273 34.26 -8.36 -6.08
C PHE A 273 34.82 -9.54 -6.88
N ALA A 274 34.25 -9.85 -8.06
CA ALA A 274 34.73 -10.90 -8.96
C ALA A 274 35.24 -10.30 -10.28
#